data_AF-A0A6J4DX20-F1
#
_entry.id   AF-A0A6J4DX20-F1
#
_cell.length_a   1.000
_cell.length_b   1.000
_cell.length_c   1.000
_cell.angle_alpha   90.00
_cell.angle_beta   90.00
_cell.angle_gamma   90.00
#
_symmetry.space_group_name_H-M   'P 1'
#
loop_
_entity.id
_entity.type
_entity.pdbx_description
1 polymer ?
#
loop_
_entity_poly.entity_id
_entity_poly.type
_entity_poly.pdbx_seq_one_letter_code
_entity_poly.pdbx_strand_id
1 'polypeptide(L)'
;MLSDQKLLKRDYERLQFLRWVLFLVTACEAAGIKDLTRARLHALLFMSFASARYYGLKPLRQRAQRTPHGPYYRAAHLALGHLAFSGLIDVADFKAHPSPKDLQFEGTFRLTKSGLKVCQDLRQTNTGEIIYKFLLDMCLGTARVILGESEELSTQDNGTLDEMLAQDLTYVNALKRPGNSLLIEESPEEITPTVKGLNSIQQLLSQKTFVNRKDVLSAYQTLLRNRAKAA
;
A
#
# COMPACT_ATOMS: atom_id res chain seq x y z
N MET A 1 -19.51 25.52 -16.97
CA MET A 1 -18.86 26.50 -16.08
C MET A 1 -18.26 25.75 -14.91
N LEU A 2 -16.94 25.57 -14.89
CA LEU A 2 -16.24 25.12 -13.68
C LEU A 2 -16.20 26.34 -12.75
N SER A 3 -16.78 26.22 -11.55
CA SER A 3 -16.82 27.33 -10.60
C SER A 3 -15.40 27.74 -10.19
N ASP A 4 -15.13 29.03 -10.09
CA ASP A 4 -13.93 29.63 -9.47
C ASP A 4 -13.90 29.40 -7.94
N GLN A 5 -14.32 28.23 -7.49
CA GLN A 5 -14.22 27.85 -6.09
C GLN A 5 -12.75 27.58 -5.77
N LYS A 6 -12.22 28.40 -4.87
CA LYS A 6 -10.86 28.26 -4.34
C LYS A 6 -10.71 26.87 -3.71
N LEU A 7 -9.87 26.02 -4.32
CA LEU A 7 -9.58 24.68 -3.82
C LEU A 7 -9.05 24.74 -2.39
N LEU A 8 -9.65 23.97 -1.49
CA LEU A 8 -9.22 23.86 -0.11
C LEU A 8 -8.08 22.82 -0.01
N LYS A 9 -7.27 22.92 1.04
CA LYS A 9 -6.21 21.94 1.34
C LYS A 9 -6.70 20.48 1.28
N ARG A 10 -7.92 20.24 1.76
CA ARG A 10 -8.58 18.93 1.76
C ARG A 10 -8.81 18.38 0.34
N ASP A 11 -9.09 19.25 -0.62
CA ASP A 11 -9.32 18.84 -2.01
C ASP A 11 -8.03 18.36 -2.65
N TYR A 12 -6.91 19.06 -2.38
CA TYR A 12 -5.58 18.62 -2.80
C TYR A 12 -5.19 17.28 -2.17
N GLU A 13 -5.45 17.08 -0.87
CA GLU A 13 -5.16 15.80 -0.20
C GLU A 13 -5.98 14.65 -0.80
N ARG A 14 -7.25 14.90 -1.15
CA ARG A 14 -8.10 13.91 -1.82
C ARG A 14 -7.60 13.57 -3.22
N LEU A 15 -7.21 14.57 -4.01
CA LEU A 15 -6.63 14.38 -5.35
C LEU A 15 -5.30 13.63 -5.29
N GLN A 16 -4.44 13.96 -4.32
CA GLN A 16 -3.18 13.24 -4.11
C GLN A 16 -3.43 11.77 -3.76
N PHE A 17 -4.41 11.48 -2.91
CA PHE A 17 -4.76 10.12 -2.55
C PHE A 17 -5.39 9.34 -3.73
N LEU A 18 -6.29 9.96 -4.51
CA LEU A 18 -6.82 9.36 -5.74
C LEU A 18 -5.71 8.99 -6.73
N ARG A 19 -4.78 9.91 -6.95
CA ARG A 19 -3.60 9.68 -7.78
C ARG A 19 -2.74 8.52 -7.27
N TRP A 20 -2.54 8.45 -5.96
CA TRP A 20 -1.76 7.39 -5.33
C TRP A 20 -2.42 6.02 -5.53
N VAL A 21 -3.74 5.92 -5.32
CA VAL A 21 -4.50 4.67 -5.55
C VAL A 21 -4.43 4.26 -7.02
N LEU A 22 -4.63 5.21 -7.95
CA LEU A 22 -4.55 4.92 -9.39
C LEU A 22 -3.14 4.43 -9.80
N PHE A 23 -2.08 5.09 -9.33
CA PHE A 23 -0.71 4.64 -9.56
C PHE A 23 -0.42 3.29 -8.93
N LEU A 24 -0.96 3.01 -7.74
CA LEU A 24 -0.78 1.73 -7.09
C LEU A 24 -1.44 0.59 -7.87
N VAL A 25 -2.67 0.76 -8.34
CA VAL A 25 -3.35 -0.24 -9.19
C VAL A 25 -2.55 -0.46 -10.48
N THR A 26 -2.09 0.62 -11.10
CA THR A 26 -1.25 0.55 -12.31
C THR A 26 0.09 -0.15 -12.07
N ALA A 27 0.72 0.09 -10.92
CA ALA A 27 1.96 -0.56 -10.51
C ALA A 27 1.75 -2.05 -10.25
N CYS A 28 0.61 -2.44 -9.65
CA CYS A 28 0.27 -3.85 -9.44
C CYS A 28 0.14 -4.59 -10.77
N GLU A 29 -0.58 -4.03 -11.74
CA GLU A 29 -0.71 -4.65 -13.06
C GLU A 29 0.63 -4.73 -13.79
N ALA A 30 1.43 -3.66 -13.75
CA ALA A 30 2.75 -3.64 -14.38
C ALA A 30 3.73 -4.64 -13.72
N ALA A 31 3.58 -4.90 -12.42
CA ALA A 31 4.35 -5.90 -11.70
C ALA A 31 3.82 -7.33 -11.86
N GLY A 32 2.72 -7.53 -12.59
CA GLY A 32 2.10 -8.84 -12.76
C GLY A 32 1.40 -9.39 -11.52
N ILE A 33 1.10 -8.54 -10.52
CA ILE A 33 0.29 -8.93 -9.36
C ILE A 33 -1.15 -9.14 -9.85
N LYS A 34 -1.53 -10.41 -10.02
CA LYS A 34 -2.88 -10.80 -10.41
C LYS A 34 -3.86 -10.52 -9.29
N ASP A 35 -5.08 -10.18 -9.68
CA ASP A 35 -6.25 -9.99 -8.81
C ASP A 35 -6.00 -9.11 -7.58
N LEU A 36 -6.03 -7.78 -7.78
CA LEU A 36 -5.92 -6.81 -6.70
C LEU A 36 -7.23 -6.77 -5.89
N THR A 37 -7.30 -7.59 -4.85
CA THR A 37 -8.43 -7.64 -3.92
C THR A 37 -8.43 -6.44 -2.96
N ARG A 38 -9.54 -6.25 -2.24
CA ARG A 38 -9.65 -5.26 -1.15
C ARG A 38 -8.51 -5.41 -0.14
N ALA A 39 -8.35 -6.60 0.46
CA ALA A 39 -7.36 -6.84 1.49
C ALA A 39 -5.94 -6.50 1.00
N ARG A 40 -5.59 -6.94 -0.22
CA ARG A 40 -4.29 -6.68 -0.84
C ARG A 40 -4.06 -5.19 -1.10
N LEU A 41 -5.07 -4.48 -1.60
CA LEU A 41 -4.97 -3.03 -1.81
C LEU A 41 -4.68 -2.30 -0.49
N HIS A 42 -5.38 -2.63 0.60
CA HIS A 42 -5.16 -1.97 1.89
C HIS A 42 -3.77 -2.29 2.46
N ALA A 43 -3.30 -3.53 2.33
CA ALA A 43 -1.94 -3.90 2.73
C ALA A 43 -0.88 -3.14 1.93
N LEU A 44 -1.02 -3.04 0.61
CA LEU A 44 -0.11 -2.30 -0.26
C LEU A 44 -0.15 -0.78 0.00
N LEU A 45 -1.33 -0.22 0.28
CA LEU A 45 -1.45 1.18 0.70
C LEU A 45 -0.69 1.44 2.00
N PHE A 46 -0.86 0.56 2.99
CA PHE A 46 -0.12 0.64 4.24
C PHE A 46 1.39 0.60 4.02
N MET A 47 1.88 -0.40 3.28
CA MET A 47 3.30 -0.49 2.95
C MET A 47 3.80 0.77 2.24
N SER A 48 3.04 1.26 1.25
CA SER A 48 3.42 2.44 0.50
C SER A 48 3.55 3.69 1.38
N PHE A 49 2.73 3.84 2.42
CA PHE A 49 2.83 4.96 3.34
C PHE A 49 3.97 4.78 4.34
N ALA A 50 4.17 3.57 4.84
CA ALA A 50 5.27 3.25 5.74
C ALA A 50 6.66 3.40 5.08
N SER A 51 6.76 3.08 3.79
CA SER A 51 8.03 3.09 3.06
C SER A 51 8.29 4.38 2.26
N ALA A 52 7.30 5.28 2.11
CA ALA A 52 7.43 6.50 1.31
C ALA A 52 8.67 7.35 1.68
N ARG A 53 8.96 7.48 2.97
CA ARG A 53 10.09 8.29 3.46
C ARG A 53 11.46 7.82 2.97
N TYR A 54 11.64 6.51 2.74
CA TYR A 54 12.91 5.97 2.21
C TYR A 54 13.12 6.29 0.73
N TYR A 55 12.06 6.71 0.04
CA TYR A 55 12.11 7.15 -1.34
C TYR A 55 12.10 8.69 -1.45
N GLY A 56 12.30 9.39 -0.33
CA GLY A 56 12.24 10.86 -0.28
C GLY A 56 10.83 11.41 -0.53
N LEU A 57 9.79 10.58 -0.39
CA LEU A 57 8.40 10.98 -0.58
C LEU A 57 7.77 11.32 0.77
N LYS A 58 6.95 12.36 0.78
CA LYS A 58 6.12 12.68 1.93
C LYS A 58 4.99 11.65 2.03
N PRO A 59 4.86 10.90 3.14
CA PRO A 59 3.78 9.93 3.29
C PRO A 59 2.42 10.64 3.30
N LEU A 60 1.42 10.04 2.65
CA LEU A 60 0.05 10.52 2.73
C LEU A 60 -0.51 10.24 4.13
N ARG A 61 -1.05 11.28 4.78
CA ARG A 61 -1.65 11.17 6.11
C ARG A 61 -3.08 10.65 6.00
N GLN A 62 -3.21 9.33 5.91
CA GLN A 62 -4.50 8.66 5.84
C GLN A 62 -4.73 7.82 7.10
N ARG A 63 -5.93 7.93 7.67
CA ARG A 63 -6.33 7.14 8.84
C ARG A 63 -6.76 5.76 8.38
N ALA A 64 -6.13 4.72 8.91
CA ALA A 64 -6.56 3.35 8.75
C ALA A 64 -7.33 2.93 10.01
N GLN A 65 -8.39 2.14 9.88
CA GLN A 65 -8.98 1.43 10.99
C GLN A 65 -8.26 0.09 11.18
N ARG A 66 -8.24 -0.38 12.42
CA ARG A 66 -7.75 -1.72 12.74
C ARG A 66 -8.87 -2.71 12.55
N THR A 67 -8.63 -3.77 11.79
CA THR A 67 -9.56 -4.88 11.64
C THR A 67 -8.82 -6.20 11.86
N PRO A 68 -9.53 -7.30 12.20
CA PRO A 68 -8.93 -8.63 12.26
C PRO A 68 -8.28 -9.08 10.95
N HIS A 69 -8.71 -8.50 9.82
CA HIS A 69 -8.20 -8.80 8.47
C HIS A 69 -7.10 -7.82 8.01
N GLY A 70 -6.54 -7.00 8.90
CA GLY A 70 -5.46 -6.05 8.59
C GLY A 70 -5.93 -4.58 8.49
N PRO A 71 -5.17 -3.72 7.76
CA PRO A 71 -5.50 -2.31 7.61
C PRO A 71 -6.82 -2.12 6.86
N TYR A 72 -7.58 -1.11 7.28
CA TYR A 72 -8.74 -0.67 6.53
C TYR A 72 -8.73 0.84 6.33
N TYR A 73 -8.48 1.29 5.11
CA TYR A 73 -8.57 2.68 4.70
C TYR A 73 -9.95 2.99 4.12
N ARG A 74 -10.85 3.56 4.92
CA ARG A 74 -12.16 4.04 4.42
C ARG A 74 -12.01 4.98 3.21
N ALA A 75 -10.98 5.82 3.21
CA ALA A 75 -10.67 6.70 2.09
C ALA A 75 -10.39 5.94 0.78
N ALA A 76 -9.80 4.74 0.85
CA ALA A 76 -9.52 3.90 -0.32
C ALA A 76 -10.81 3.50 -1.05
N HIS A 77 -11.88 3.17 -0.33
CA HIS A 77 -13.15 2.82 -0.97
C HIS A 77 -13.82 4.01 -1.65
N LEU A 78 -13.73 5.20 -1.06
CA LEU A 78 -14.18 6.42 -1.73
C LEU A 78 -13.34 6.69 -2.99
N ALA A 79 -12.02 6.55 -2.89
CA ALA A 79 -11.13 6.74 -4.03
C ALA A 79 -11.40 5.74 -5.16
N LEU A 80 -11.53 4.45 -4.83
CA LEU A 80 -11.91 3.41 -5.78
C LEU A 80 -13.27 3.71 -6.42
N GLY A 81 -14.26 4.15 -5.64
CA GLY A 81 -15.56 4.56 -6.18
C GLY A 81 -15.42 5.66 -7.22
N HIS A 82 -14.66 6.73 -6.93
CA HIS A 82 -14.41 7.79 -7.91
C HIS A 82 -13.66 7.30 -9.16
N LEU A 83 -12.65 6.46 -8.99
CA LEU A 83 -11.86 5.93 -10.10
C LEU A 83 -12.70 4.96 -10.94
N ALA A 84 -13.62 4.21 -10.32
CA ALA A 84 -14.56 3.34 -11.01
C ALA A 84 -15.63 4.13 -11.77
N PHE A 85 -16.28 5.10 -11.13
CA PHE A 85 -17.29 5.94 -11.78
C PHE A 85 -16.72 6.84 -12.89
N SER A 86 -15.42 7.17 -12.83
CA SER A 86 -14.72 7.87 -13.92
C SER A 86 -14.20 6.94 -15.03
N GLY A 87 -14.44 5.63 -14.92
CA GLY A 87 -14.04 4.63 -15.90
C GLY A 87 -12.53 4.41 -15.98
N LEU A 88 -11.78 4.77 -14.94
CA LEU A 88 -10.32 4.59 -14.86
C LEU A 88 -9.93 3.25 -14.24
N ILE A 89 -10.79 2.70 -13.39
CA ILE A 89 -10.65 1.38 -12.78
C ILE A 89 -11.94 0.60 -13.05
N ASP A 90 -11.82 -0.68 -13.33
CA ASP A 90 -12.93 -1.62 -13.37
C ASP A 90 -12.93 -2.49 -12.10
N VAL A 91 -14.12 -2.95 -11.69
CA VAL A 91 -14.30 -3.81 -10.51
C VAL A 91 -14.98 -5.08 -10.94
N ALA A 92 -14.19 -6.14 -11.13
CA ALA A 92 -14.72 -7.48 -11.40
C ALA A 92 -15.21 -8.14 -10.10
N ASP A 93 -16.17 -9.06 -10.22
CA ASP A 93 -16.71 -9.85 -9.10
C ASP A 93 -17.22 -9.01 -7.93
N PHE A 94 -17.83 -7.86 -8.23
CA PHE A 94 -18.32 -6.92 -7.24
C PHE A 94 -19.31 -7.59 -6.28
N LYS A 95 -19.05 -7.44 -4.97
CA LYS A 95 -19.97 -7.84 -3.90
C LYS A 95 -20.05 -6.73 -2.88
N ALA A 96 -21.27 -6.28 -2.56
CA ALA A 96 -21.47 -5.38 -1.43
C ALA A 96 -21.03 -6.09 -0.14
N HIS A 97 -20.23 -5.43 0.68
CA HIS A 97 -19.83 -6.01 1.96
C HIS A 97 -21.02 -5.94 2.94
N PRO A 98 -21.30 -7.01 3.70
CA PRO A 98 -22.53 -7.11 4.50
C PRO A 98 -22.61 -6.14 5.70
N SER A 99 -21.50 -5.48 6.07
CA SER A 99 -21.48 -4.53 7.19
C SER A 99 -22.06 -3.17 6.79
N PRO A 100 -23.20 -2.72 7.35
CA PRO A 100 -23.84 -1.47 6.98
C PRO A 100 -23.11 -0.22 7.49
N LYS A 101 -22.12 -0.37 8.39
CA LYS A 101 -21.42 0.76 9.01
C LYS A 101 -20.24 1.28 8.17
N ASP A 102 -19.76 0.49 7.23
CA ASP A 102 -18.60 0.84 6.43
C ASP A 102 -18.95 0.79 4.94
N LEU A 103 -18.51 1.82 4.21
CA LEU A 103 -18.64 1.88 2.75
C LEU A 103 -17.63 0.88 2.14
N GLN A 104 -17.96 -0.41 2.25
CA GLN A 104 -17.12 -1.53 1.89
C GLN A 104 -17.76 -2.32 0.76
N PHE A 105 -16.92 -2.72 -0.19
CA PHE A 105 -17.27 -3.66 -1.23
C PHE A 105 -16.06 -4.52 -1.51
N GLU A 106 -16.33 -5.75 -1.89
CA GLU A 106 -15.36 -6.72 -2.37
C GLU A 106 -15.39 -6.73 -3.91
N GLY A 107 -14.27 -7.17 -4.47
CA GLY A 107 -14.07 -7.28 -5.90
C GLY A 107 -12.60 -7.26 -6.24
N THR A 108 -12.33 -7.47 -7.53
CA THR A 108 -10.99 -7.42 -8.09
C THR A 108 -10.83 -6.13 -8.88
N PHE A 109 -9.92 -5.27 -8.45
CA PHE A 109 -9.68 -3.98 -9.11
C PHE A 109 -8.73 -4.14 -10.29
N ARG A 110 -9.13 -3.63 -11.45
CA ARG A 110 -8.36 -3.68 -12.69
C ARG A 110 -8.26 -2.31 -13.32
N LEU A 111 -7.11 -2.00 -13.92
CA LEU A 111 -6.93 -0.76 -14.65
C LEU A 111 -7.65 -0.84 -16.00
N THR A 112 -8.32 0.24 -16.40
CA THR A 112 -8.88 0.33 -17.75
C THR A 112 -7.86 0.96 -18.71
N LYS A 113 -8.12 0.87 -20.02
CA LYS A 113 -7.33 1.61 -21.03
C LYS A 113 -7.31 3.12 -20.76
N SER A 114 -8.44 3.68 -20.33
CA SER A 114 -8.54 5.10 -19.96
C SER A 114 -7.74 5.41 -18.71
N GLY A 115 -7.79 4.53 -17.70
CA GLY A 115 -6.96 4.62 -16.49
C GLY A 115 -5.46 4.63 -16.82
N LEU A 116 -5.02 3.74 -17.70
CA LEU A 116 -3.63 3.68 -18.15
C LEU A 116 -3.19 4.97 -18.83
N LYS A 117 -4.02 5.52 -19.73
CA LYS A 117 -3.72 6.79 -20.41
C LYS A 117 -3.60 7.95 -19.42
N VAL A 118 -4.56 8.10 -18.52
CA VAL A 118 -4.50 9.13 -17.46
C VAL A 118 -3.27 8.95 -16.58
N CYS A 119 -2.90 7.71 -16.26
CA CYS A 119 -1.66 7.40 -15.55
C CYS A 119 -0.42 7.88 -16.29
N GLN A 120 -0.33 7.62 -17.59
CA GLN A 120 0.78 8.08 -18.44
C GLN A 120 0.88 9.61 -18.41
N ASP A 121 -0.24 10.32 -18.55
CA ASP A 121 -0.28 11.79 -18.49
C ASP A 121 0.18 12.31 -17.11
N LEU A 122 -0.33 11.72 -16.02
CA LEU A 122 0.06 12.10 -14.66
C LEU A 122 1.54 11.79 -14.35
N ARG A 123 2.14 10.79 -15.00
CA ARG A 123 3.55 10.43 -14.84
C ARG A 123 4.50 11.41 -15.53
N GLN A 124 4.05 12.17 -16.53
CA GLN A 124 4.90 13.16 -17.21
C GLN A 124 5.40 14.28 -16.27
N THR A 125 4.77 14.43 -15.10
CA THR A 125 5.26 15.33 -14.05
C THR A 125 6.38 14.68 -13.24
N ASN A 126 7.40 15.45 -12.83
CA ASN A 126 8.52 14.94 -12.03
C ASN A 126 8.05 14.21 -10.75
N THR A 127 7.13 14.82 -10.00
CA THR A 127 6.53 14.19 -8.81
C THR A 127 5.77 12.91 -9.15
N GLY A 128 5.10 12.88 -10.29
CA GLY A 128 4.34 11.70 -10.74
C GLY A 128 5.21 10.51 -11.02
N GLU A 129 6.28 10.71 -11.78
CA GLU A 129 7.21 9.66 -12.11
C GLU A 129 7.93 9.12 -10.86
N ILE A 130 8.28 9.97 -9.90
CA ILE A 130 8.90 9.53 -8.64
C ILE A 130 7.93 8.66 -7.83
N ILE A 131 6.67 9.09 -7.67
CA ILE A 131 5.66 8.29 -6.94
C ILE A 131 5.42 6.97 -7.66
N TYR A 132 5.24 6.99 -8.99
CA TYR A 132 4.99 5.77 -9.75
C TYR A 132 6.17 4.79 -9.67
N LYS A 133 7.41 5.24 -9.86
CA LYS A 133 8.60 4.39 -9.72
C LYS A 133 8.70 3.75 -8.35
N PHE A 134 8.45 4.53 -7.30
CA PHE A 134 8.39 4.02 -5.94
C PHE A 134 7.35 2.91 -5.77
N LEU A 135 6.12 3.15 -6.23
CA LEU A 135 5.04 2.17 -6.12
C LEU A 135 5.31 0.92 -6.96
N LEU A 136 5.88 1.10 -8.16
CA LEU A 136 6.28 -0.01 -9.03
C LEU A 136 7.40 -0.85 -8.42
N ASP A 137 8.47 -0.23 -7.91
CA ASP A 137 9.54 -0.96 -7.23
C ASP A 137 8.96 -1.79 -6.08
N MET A 138 8.08 -1.20 -5.27
CA MET A 138 7.38 -1.90 -4.19
C MET A 138 6.58 -3.10 -4.70
N CYS A 139 5.72 -2.91 -5.70
CA CYS A 139 4.91 -3.98 -6.29
C CYS A 139 5.78 -5.07 -6.93
N LEU A 140 6.89 -4.73 -7.59
CA LEU A 140 7.82 -5.71 -8.17
C LEU A 140 8.47 -6.57 -7.10
N GLY A 141 8.88 -5.98 -5.98
CA GLY A 141 9.38 -6.77 -4.87
C GLY A 141 8.29 -7.66 -4.26
N THR A 142 7.06 -7.16 -4.13
CA THR A 142 5.94 -7.98 -3.66
C THR A 142 5.69 -9.15 -4.60
N ALA A 143 5.69 -8.92 -5.92
CA ALA A 143 5.51 -9.94 -6.95
C ALA A 143 6.61 -11.02 -6.90
N ARG A 144 7.88 -10.64 -6.69
CA ARG A 144 8.99 -11.60 -6.51
C ARG A 144 8.79 -12.52 -5.32
N VAL A 145 8.24 -11.99 -4.22
CA VAL A 145 7.87 -12.81 -3.06
C VAL A 145 6.70 -13.74 -3.40
N ILE A 146 5.68 -13.27 -4.12
CA ILE A 146 4.54 -14.11 -4.59
C ILE A 146 5.03 -15.26 -5.48
N LEU A 147 5.92 -14.96 -6.43
CA LEU A 147 6.38 -15.90 -7.45
C LEU A 147 7.45 -16.86 -6.94
N GLY A 148 7.91 -16.72 -5.69
CA GLY A 148 8.85 -17.66 -5.09
C GLY A 148 10.27 -17.62 -5.67
N GLU A 149 10.62 -16.62 -6.49
CA GLU A 149 11.95 -16.44 -7.11
C GLU A 149 13.05 -16.02 -6.11
N SER A 150 12.88 -16.33 -4.83
CA SER A 150 14.00 -16.40 -3.89
C SER A 150 14.44 -17.86 -3.86
N GLU A 151 15.42 -18.21 -4.70
CA GLU A 151 15.95 -19.58 -4.92
C GLU A 151 16.51 -20.31 -3.68
N GLU A 152 16.29 -19.79 -2.48
CA GLU A 152 16.60 -20.49 -1.23
C GLU A 152 15.37 -20.46 -0.32
N LEU A 153 14.97 -21.64 0.16
CA LEU A 153 13.96 -21.89 1.20
C LEU A 153 12.52 -22.13 0.68
N SER A 154 12.38 -23.14 -0.18
CA SER A 154 11.20 -23.99 -0.22
C SER A 154 11.21 -24.94 0.98
N THR A 155 10.40 -24.64 2.00
CA THR A 155 9.67 -25.62 2.83
C THR A 155 8.90 -24.86 3.89
N GLN A 156 7.59 -25.12 3.93
CA GLN A 156 6.63 -24.71 4.97
C GLN A 156 6.29 -23.22 5.01
N ASP A 157 5.20 -22.84 4.33
CA ASP A 157 4.01 -22.32 5.01
C ASP A 157 2.85 -22.09 4.04
N ASN A 158 1.67 -22.59 4.40
CA ASN A 158 0.41 -22.36 3.70
C ASN A 158 -0.23 -21.00 4.09
N GLY A 159 0.57 -20.04 4.54
CA GLY A 159 0.10 -18.67 4.78
C GLY A 159 0.02 -17.93 3.45
N THR A 160 -1.16 -17.43 3.11
CA THR A 160 -1.28 -16.55 1.94
C THR A 160 -0.40 -15.30 2.15
N LEU A 161 0.27 -14.80 1.11
CA LEU A 161 1.09 -13.57 1.23
C LEU A 161 0.28 -12.42 1.86
N ASP A 162 -1.01 -12.36 1.57
CA ASP A 162 -1.92 -11.38 2.15
C ASP A 162 -2.03 -11.52 3.68
N GLU A 163 -2.01 -12.75 4.22
CA GLU A 163 -1.89 -13.02 5.67
C GLU A 163 -0.51 -12.67 6.20
N MET A 164 0.58 -12.97 5.48
CA MET A 164 1.94 -12.60 5.91
C MET A 164 2.11 -11.07 5.99
N LEU A 165 1.60 -10.33 5.01
CA LEU A 165 1.57 -8.87 5.00
C LEU A 165 0.68 -8.34 6.15
N ALA A 166 -0.48 -8.95 6.39
CA ALA A 166 -1.39 -8.53 7.46
C ALA A 166 -0.85 -8.82 8.87
N GLN A 167 -0.19 -9.97 9.09
CA GLN A 167 0.30 -10.41 10.39
C GLN A 167 1.57 -9.66 10.80
N ASP A 168 2.55 -9.54 9.90
CA ASP A 168 3.89 -9.08 10.28
C ASP A 168 4.08 -7.54 10.23
N LEU A 169 3.16 -6.81 9.59
CA LEU A 169 3.07 -5.35 9.69
C LEU A 169 2.51 -4.87 11.06
N THR A 170 2.38 -5.80 12.02
CA THR A 170 2.10 -5.64 13.47
C THR A 170 0.67 -5.38 13.87
N TYR A 171 -0.29 -6.05 13.21
CA TYR A 171 -1.69 -5.98 13.65
C TYR A 171 -1.95 -6.70 14.96
N VAL A 172 -1.35 -7.86 15.23
CA VAL A 172 -1.65 -8.63 16.46
C VAL A 172 -1.34 -7.83 17.74
N ASN A 173 -0.26 -7.04 17.74
CA ASN A 173 0.10 -6.18 18.88
C ASN A 173 -0.58 -4.79 18.83
N ALA A 174 -0.92 -4.27 17.65
CA ALA A 174 -1.69 -3.03 17.53
C ALA A 174 -3.18 -3.23 17.85
N LEU A 175 -3.75 -4.41 17.60
CA LEU A 175 -5.11 -4.81 18.00
C LEU A 175 -5.26 -4.85 19.53
N LYS A 176 -4.17 -5.09 20.27
CA LYS A 176 -4.12 -5.05 21.74
C LYS A 176 -4.04 -3.64 22.33
N ARG A 177 -3.77 -2.61 21.53
CA ARG A 177 -3.71 -1.21 22.00
C ARG A 177 -5.13 -0.64 22.14
N PRO A 178 -5.44 0.13 23.20
CA PRO A 178 -6.74 0.78 23.33
C PRO A 178 -6.94 1.77 22.16
N GLY A 179 -8.07 1.63 21.44
CA GLY A 179 -8.46 2.49 20.30
C GLY A 179 -8.49 1.78 18.95
N ASN A 180 -9.58 1.98 18.20
CA ASN A 180 -9.86 1.28 16.92
C ASN A 180 -9.21 1.91 15.68
N SER A 181 -8.54 3.06 15.83
CA SER A 181 -7.98 3.83 14.72
C SER A 181 -6.45 3.84 14.75
N LEU A 182 -5.82 3.56 13.62
CA LEU A 182 -4.41 3.83 13.36
C LEU A 182 -4.28 5.24 12.79
N LEU A 183 -3.73 6.14 13.60
CA LEU A 183 -3.09 7.33 13.08
C LEU A 183 -1.70 6.91 12.59
N ILE A 184 -1.45 7.00 11.28
CA ILE A 184 -0.09 7.03 10.75
C ILE A 184 0.44 8.45 10.98
N GLU A 185 0.43 8.87 12.24
CA GLU A 185 1.16 10.03 12.71
C GLU A 185 2.40 9.46 13.40
N GLU A 186 3.58 9.85 12.89
CA GLU A 186 4.84 9.59 13.56
C GLU A 186 4.85 10.42 14.85
N SER A 187 4.31 9.89 15.94
CA SER A 187 4.66 10.38 17.27
C SER A 187 6.06 9.83 17.59
N PRO A 188 7.05 10.70 17.88
CA PRO A 188 8.44 10.28 18.11
C PRO A 188 8.62 9.42 19.37
N GLU A 189 7.59 9.33 20.22
CA GLU A 189 7.67 8.76 21.57
C GLU A 189 7.12 7.33 21.67
N GLU A 190 6.33 6.85 20.71
CA GLU A 190 5.82 5.47 20.70
C GLU A 190 6.46 4.62 19.57
N ILE A 191 7.46 3.82 19.93
CA ILE A 191 8.08 2.86 19.02
C ILE A 191 7.09 1.71 18.77
N THR A 192 6.27 1.82 17.72
CA THR A 192 5.49 0.68 17.21
C THR A 192 6.43 -0.39 16.66
N PRO A 193 6.07 -1.68 16.62
CA PRO A 193 6.95 -2.69 16.06
C PRO A 193 7.11 -2.56 14.53
N THR A 194 6.21 -1.83 13.84
CA THR A 194 6.44 -1.28 12.48
C THR A 194 7.61 -0.30 12.48
N VAL A 195 7.63 0.68 13.39
CA VAL A 195 8.75 1.63 13.56
C VAL A 195 10.04 0.89 13.95
N LYS A 196 9.96 -0.13 14.81
CA LYS A 196 11.11 -0.98 15.16
C LYS A 196 11.65 -1.75 13.94
N GLY A 197 10.78 -2.36 13.14
CA GLY A 197 11.16 -3.03 11.89
C GLY A 197 11.79 -2.06 10.89
N LEU A 198 11.20 -0.88 10.74
CA LEU A 198 11.71 0.21 9.93
C LEU A 198 13.07 0.75 10.40
N ASN A 199 13.29 0.82 11.72
CA ASN A 199 14.57 1.21 12.31
C ASN A 199 15.63 0.10 12.15
N SER A 200 15.25 -1.18 12.26
CA SER A 200 16.14 -2.31 11.97
C SER A 200 16.57 -2.34 10.51
N ILE A 201 15.67 -1.98 9.59
CA ILE A 201 16.01 -1.81 8.17
C ILE A 201 16.97 -0.65 7.99
N GLN A 202 16.71 0.49 8.62
CA GLN A 202 17.62 1.62 8.60
C GLN A 202 19.01 1.27 9.16
N GLN A 203 19.09 0.47 10.23
CA GLN A 203 20.38 -0.05 10.75
C GLN A 203 21.08 -0.99 9.74
N LEU A 204 20.35 -1.95 9.17
CA LEU A 204 20.88 -2.86 8.13
C LEU A 204 21.39 -2.10 6.90
N LEU A 205 20.68 -1.04 6.51
CA LEU A 205 21.04 -0.19 5.38
C LEU A 205 22.20 0.74 5.69
N SER A 206 22.31 1.24 6.93
CA SER A 206 23.46 2.05 7.37
C SER A 206 24.76 1.25 7.41
N GLN A 207 24.68 -0.08 7.57
CA GLN A 207 25.82 -0.99 7.56
C GLN A 207 26.26 -1.42 6.15
N LYS A 208 25.39 -1.29 5.13
CA LYS A 208 25.72 -1.56 3.72
C LYS A 208 25.90 -0.23 2.99
N THR A 209 27.16 0.19 2.84
CA THR A 209 27.61 1.52 2.39
C THR A 209 27.20 1.96 0.97
N PHE A 210 26.46 1.15 0.21
CA PHE A 210 25.84 1.54 -1.05
C PHE A 210 24.41 0.99 -1.10
N VAL A 211 23.43 1.86 -0.79
CA VAL A 211 22.03 1.46 -0.75
C VAL A 211 21.40 1.73 -2.12
N ASN A 212 21.25 0.68 -2.93
CA ASN A 212 20.30 0.72 -4.01
C ASN A 212 18.88 0.78 -3.41
N ARG A 213 17.97 1.61 -3.94
CA ARG A 213 16.58 1.69 -3.46
C ARG A 213 15.88 0.32 -3.48
N LYS A 214 16.31 -0.55 -4.40
CA LYS A 214 15.88 -1.95 -4.50
C LYS A 214 16.31 -2.82 -3.32
N ASP A 215 17.47 -2.54 -2.71
CA ASP A 215 17.99 -3.30 -1.57
C ASP A 215 17.24 -2.95 -0.29
N VAL A 216 16.75 -1.71 -0.14
CA VAL A 216 15.84 -1.29 0.94
C VAL A 216 14.56 -2.08 0.91
N LEU A 217 13.98 -2.19 -0.28
CA LEU A 217 12.73 -2.90 -0.49
C LEU A 217 12.89 -4.39 -0.26
N SER A 218 13.96 -4.98 -0.80
CA SER A 218 14.31 -6.39 -0.59
C SER A 218 14.56 -6.66 0.89
N ALA A 219 15.27 -5.80 1.62
CA ALA A 219 15.47 -5.95 3.06
C ALA A 219 14.15 -5.86 3.84
N TYR A 220 13.26 -4.93 3.46
CA TYR A 220 11.92 -4.82 4.06
C TYR A 220 11.11 -6.10 3.84
N GLN A 221 11.12 -6.64 2.61
CA GLN A 221 10.40 -7.86 2.25
C GLN A 221 11.00 -9.12 2.88
N THR A 222 12.32 -9.22 2.97
CA THR A 222 13.02 -10.33 3.64
C THR A 222 12.74 -10.33 5.14
N LEU A 223 12.74 -9.15 5.79
CA LEU A 223 12.38 -9.06 7.20
C LEU A 223 10.92 -9.42 7.45
N LEU A 224 10.02 -9.00 6.56
CA LEU A 224 8.61 -9.40 6.62
C LEU A 224 8.46 -10.93 6.53
N ARG A 225 9.18 -11.54 5.59
CA ARG A 225 9.19 -13.00 5.41
C ARG A 225 9.77 -13.75 6.62
N ASN A 226 10.87 -13.24 7.20
CA ASN A 226 11.57 -13.92 8.30
C ASN A 226 10.76 -13.92 9.60
N ARG A 227 10.00 -12.86 9.87
CA ARG A 227 9.15 -12.83 11.06
C ARG A 227 7.85 -13.62 10.88
N ALA A 228 7.31 -13.69 9.67
CA ALA A 228 6.20 -14.61 9.39
C ALA A 228 6.58 -16.07 9.70
N LYS A 229 7.82 -16.50 9.44
CA LYS A 229 8.33 -17.83 9.81
C LYS A 229 8.56 -18.04 11.31
N ALA A 230 8.62 -16.97 12.10
CA ALA A 230 8.94 -17.02 13.53
C ALA A 230 7.70 -16.88 14.44
N ALA A 231 6.53 -16.65 13.86
CA ALA A 231 5.23 -16.56 14.51
C ALA A 231 4.49 -17.90 14.42
#